data_AF-A0A396I2B4-F1
#
_entry.id   AF-A0A396I2B4-F1
#
_cell.length_a   1.000
_cell.length_b   1.000
_cell.length_c   1.000
_cell.angle_alpha   90.00
_cell.angle_beta   90.00
_cell.angle_gamma   90.00
#
_symmetry.space_group_name_H-M   'P 1'
#
loop_
_entity.id
_entity.type
_entity.pdbx_description
1 polymer ?
#
loop_
_entity_poly.entity_id
_entity_poly.type
_entity_poly.pdbx_seq_one_letter_code
_entity_poly.pdbx_strand_id
1 'polypeptide(L)'
;MKCKLFVDVGTIASTIMYSFYLNVTSKSDQLCIVPIININRSNLGSHVELKWLLDSCQIDQSSLIFADEACKHNCNIFILVSKIYYLYFHWTIIIRFTYVLIKFKQIDLSYYDLFGSLKILLLKSSKIANKQEKLKQAVVEIFHCRKGETIYPWVKNVTTGEESSCCTAIAEKFVTYSPEILTSKSFSKLLLAGILLDTANLRDPHCTSKDKYVTSLLINGAGRYGCNGLYQLCTKCTTYLHCKLGIYCERTLKSGKDKVFIFTYLCEFNKSYHSLTYMWYILYSLWMVLRLCTFI
;
A
#
# COMPACT_ATOMS: atom_id res chain seq x y z
N MET A 1 0.78 24.24 12.47
CA MET A 1 2.18 23.73 12.51
C MET A 1 2.16 22.44 13.35
N LYS A 2 2.45 21.22 12.91
CA LYS A 2 3.29 20.67 11.83
C LYS A 2 2.41 19.83 10.87
N CYS A 3 2.35 20.17 9.57
CA CYS A 3 1.93 19.20 8.55
C CYS A 3 3.09 18.22 8.33
N LYS A 4 3.29 17.31 9.28
CA LYS A 4 4.05 16.10 8.99
C LYS A 4 3.12 15.30 8.08
N LEU A 5 3.44 15.23 6.78
CA LEU A 5 2.80 14.26 5.89
C LEU A 5 3.07 12.88 6.51
N PHE A 6 2.13 12.39 7.31
CA PHE A 6 2.20 11.03 7.81
C PHE A 6 1.80 10.18 6.61
N VAL A 7 2.76 9.49 6.01
CA VAL A 7 2.45 8.53 4.95
C VAL A 7 1.74 7.37 5.62
N ASP A 8 0.41 7.40 5.55
CA ASP A 8 -0.43 6.31 6.02
C ASP A 8 -0.43 5.14 5.03
N VAL A 9 -0.86 3.98 5.52
CA VAL A 9 -1.01 2.76 4.73
C VAL A 9 -1.91 2.99 3.50
N GLY A 10 -2.96 3.81 3.63
CA GLY A 10 -3.86 4.14 2.52
C GLY A 10 -3.13 4.84 1.38
N THR A 11 -2.22 5.75 1.67
CA THR A 11 -1.39 6.47 0.70
C THR A 11 -0.44 5.50 -0.02
N ILE A 12 0.17 4.55 0.69
CA ILE A 12 1.08 3.57 0.10
C ILE A 12 0.31 2.57 -0.77
N ALA A 13 -0.82 2.06 -0.26
CA ALA A 13 -1.73 1.21 -1.00
C ALA A 13 -2.19 1.89 -2.29
N SER A 14 -2.65 3.14 -2.21
CA SER A 14 -3.03 3.94 -3.38
C SER A 14 -1.86 4.15 -4.35
N THR A 15 -0.66 4.42 -3.86
CA THR A 15 0.53 4.63 -4.70
C THR A 15 0.88 3.38 -5.50
N ILE A 16 0.94 2.22 -4.84
CA ILE A 16 1.23 0.92 -5.47
C ILE A 16 0.13 0.57 -6.48
N MET A 17 -1.13 0.65 -6.05
CA MET A 17 -2.26 0.22 -6.87
C MET A 17 -2.54 1.15 -8.05
N TYR A 18 -2.35 2.46 -7.89
CA TYR A 18 -2.49 3.39 -9.00
C TYR A 18 -1.34 3.28 -10.00
N SER A 19 -0.11 3.04 -9.53
CA SER A 19 1.02 2.72 -10.42
C SER A 19 0.74 1.45 -11.22
N PHE A 20 0.19 0.42 -10.57
CA PHE A 20 -0.22 -0.80 -11.26
C PHE A 20 -1.33 -0.55 -12.28
N TYR A 21 -2.36 0.22 -11.90
CA TYR A 21 -3.43 0.62 -12.81
C TYR A 21 -2.89 1.30 -14.07
N LEU A 22 -2.00 2.28 -13.91
CA LEU A 22 -1.39 2.97 -15.05
C LEU A 22 -0.57 2.01 -15.91
N ASN A 23 0.12 1.05 -15.30
CA ASN A 23 0.94 0.08 -16.04
C ASN A 23 0.10 -0.89 -16.87
N VAL A 24 -1.02 -1.38 -16.33
CA VAL A 24 -1.89 -2.32 -17.05
C VAL A 24 -2.80 -1.62 -18.08
N THR A 25 -3.11 -0.33 -17.88
CA THR A 25 -3.94 0.46 -18.81
C THR A 25 -3.13 1.27 -19.82
N SER A 26 -1.81 1.42 -19.62
CA SER A 26 -0.94 2.06 -20.59
C SER A 26 -0.90 1.27 -21.89
N LYS A 27 -1.18 1.95 -23.00
CA LYS A 27 -1.02 1.38 -24.36
C LYS A 27 0.43 1.46 -24.86
N SER A 28 1.33 2.07 -24.11
CA SER A 28 2.70 2.33 -24.53
C SER A 28 3.68 1.52 -23.70
N ASP A 29 4.37 0.58 -24.35
CA ASP A 29 5.50 -0.15 -23.77
C ASP A 29 6.76 0.74 -23.59
N GLN A 30 6.71 1.99 -24.06
CA GLN A 30 7.80 2.95 -23.91
C GLN A 30 7.82 3.62 -22.54
N LEU A 31 6.81 3.41 -21.69
CA LEU A 31 6.73 4.04 -20.37
C LEU A 31 7.04 3.03 -19.27
N CYS A 32 7.87 3.46 -18.33
CA CYS A 32 8.10 2.79 -17.06
C CYS A 32 7.45 3.57 -15.96
N ILE A 33 6.55 2.90 -15.23
CA ILE A 33 5.82 3.47 -14.11
C ILE A 33 6.42 2.87 -12.85
N VAL A 34 6.89 3.74 -11.96
CA VAL A 34 7.55 3.36 -10.71
C VAL A 34 6.82 4.02 -9.53
N PRO A 35 6.21 3.24 -8.62
CA PRO A 35 5.72 3.77 -7.36
C PRO A 35 6.91 4.19 -6.48
N ILE A 36 6.89 5.43 -6.00
CA ILE A 36 7.84 5.95 -5.01
C ILE A 36 7.11 6.11 -3.68
N ILE A 37 7.57 5.38 -2.67
CA ILE A 37 7.02 5.44 -1.32
C ILE A 37 7.71 6.59 -0.58
N ASN A 38 6.95 7.60 -0.17
CA ASN A 38 7.46 8.79 0.53
C ASN A 38 7.84 8.54 2.01
N ILE A 39 8.58 7.46 2.28
CA ILE A 39 9.27 7.21 3.56
C ILE A 39 10.69 6.76 3.24
N ASN A 40 11.62 6.88 4.19
CA ASN A 40 12.95 6.30 4.02
C ASN A 40 12.89 4.80 4.21
N ARG A 41 13.66 4.01 3.46
CA ARG A 41 13.69 2.55 3.63
C ARG A 41 14.01 2.14 5.06
N SER A 42 14.93 2.86 5.73
CA SER A 42 15.27 2.62 7.13
C SER A 42 14.07 2.71 8.08
N ASN A 43 13.06 3.50 7.72
CA ASN A 43 11.87 3.73 8.54
C ASN A 43 10.78 2.68 8.28
N LEU A 44 10.90 1.83 7.27
CA LEU A 44 9.95 0.75 7.02
C LEU A 44 9.83 -0.19 8.24
N GLY A 45 10.94 -0.43 8.95
CA GLY A 45 10.96 -1.26 10.16
C GLY A 45 10.10 -0.72 11.31
N SER A 46 9.84 0.59 11.35
CA SER A 46 8.96 1.20 12.35
C SER A 46 7.47 1.13 11.99
N HIS A 47 7.12 0.76 10.74
CA HIS A 47 5.75 0.61 10.27
C HIS A 47 5.37 -0.87 10.20
N VAL A 48 5.17 -1.48 11.38
CA VAL A 48 4.90 -2.92 11.52
C VAL A 48 3.59 -3.31 10.82
N GLU A 49 2.58 -2.45 10.87
CA GLU A 49 1.30 -2.58 10.19
C GLU A 49 1.43 -2.62 8.68
N LEU A 50 2.26 -1.74 8.11
CA LEU A 50 2.53 -1.68 6.68
C LEU A 50 3.30 -2.92 6.23
N LYS A 51 4.33 -3.29 6.99
CA LYS A 51 5.16 -4.46 6.71
C LYS A 51 4.31 -5.72 6.62
N TRP A 52 3.44 -5.91 7.61
CA TRP A 52 2.51 -7.02 7.62
C TRP A 52 1.55 -7.00 6.44
N LEU A 53 0.98 -5.84 6.10
CA LEU A 53 0.05 -5.74 4.99
C LEU A 53 0.74 -6.14 3.68
N LEU A 54 1.94 -5.61 3.42
CA LEU A 54 2.75 -5.95 2.25
C LEU A 54 3.07 -7.46 2.21
N ASP A 55 3.53 -8.03 3.32
CA ASP A 55 3.84 -9.47 3.43
C ASP A 55 2.59 -10.34 3.21
N SER A 56 1.44 -9.93 3.76
CA SER A 56 0.16 -10.62 3.61
C SER A 56 -0.42 -10.54 2.18
N CYS A 57 0.03 -9.54 1.42
CA CYS A 57 -0.28 -9.35 0.00
C CYS A 57 0.77 -9.99 -0.91
N GLN A 58 1.82 -10.61 -0.36
CA GLN A 58 2.96 -11.18 -1.10
C GLN A 58 3.73 -10.13 -1.94
N ILE A 59 3.79 -8.90 -1.43
CA ILE A 59 4.57 -7.83 -2.04
C ILE A 59 5.96 -7.84 -1.41
N ASP A 60 6.98 -8.10 -2.23
CA ASP A 60 8.36 -8.04 -1.78
C ASP A 60 8.77 -6.59 -1.50
N GLN A 61 9.15 -6.32 -0.25
CA GLN A 61 9.59 -5.01 0.19
C GLN A 61 10.90 -4.60 -0.49
N SER A 62 11.71 -5.56 -0.95
CA SER A 62 12.96 -5.28 -1.65
C SER A 62 12.74 -4.70 -3.05
N SER A 63 11.56 -4.92 -3.62
CA SER A 63 11.20 -4.44 -4.95
C SER A 63 10.59 -3.03 -4.92
N LEU A 64 10.15 -2.53 -3.77
CA LEU A 64 9.57 -1.18 -3.67
C LEU A 64 10.65 -0.10 -3.66
N ILE A 65 10.40 1.06 -4.26
CA ILE A 65 11.33 2.21 -4.25
C ILE A 65 10.92 3.21 -3.18
N PHE A 66 11.86 3.60 -2.33
CA PHE A 66 11.67 4.55 -1.24
C PHE A 66 12.20 5.95 -1.59
N ALA A 67 11.78 6.95 -0.83
CA ALA A 67 12.12 8.35 -1.09
C ALA A 67 13.63 8.61 -1.15
N ASP A 68 14.38 7.96 -0.25
CA ASP A 68 15.84 8.04 -0.15
C ASP A 68 16.57 7.34 -1.32
N GLU A 69 15.88 6.46 -2.05
CA GLU A 69 16.40 5.75 -3.22
C GLU A 69 16.08 6.48 -4.53
N ALA A 70 15.01 7.29 -4.55
CA ALA A 70 14.61 8.09 -5.72
C ALA A 70 15.24 9.49 -5.74
N CYS A 71 15.54 10.08 -4.58
CA CYS A 71 16.29 11.33 -4.53
C CYS A 71 17.14 11.41 -3.26
N LYS A 72 18.30 12.05 -3.36
CA LYS A 72 19.21 12.32 -2.23
C LYS A 72 18.57 13.15 -1.09
N HIS A 73 17.40 13.71 -1.33
CA HIS A 73 16.61 14.48 -0.36
C HIS A 73 15.18 13.96 -0.38
N ASN A 74 14.62 13.57 0.78
CA ASN A 74 13.25 13.05 0.91
C ASN A 74 12.25 13.71 -0.05
N CYS A 75 11.60 12.88 -0.87
CA CYS A 75 10.75 13.29 -1.99
C CYS A 75 9.29 13.03 -1.67
N ASN A 76 8.39 13.98 -1.89
CA ASN A 76 6.95 13.73 -1.83
C ASN A 76 6.35 13.32 -3.19
N ILE A 77 7.19 12.73 -4.04
CA ILE A 77 6.78 12.17 -5.32
C ILE A 77 6.27 10.77 -5.04
N PHE A 78 5.07 10.47 -5.55
CA PHE A 78 4.43 9.19 -5.32
C PHE A 78 4.51 8.28 -6.53
N ILE A 79 4.42 8.82 -7.75
CA ILE A 79 4.52 8.01 -8.96
C ILE A 79 5.42 8.71 -9.96
N LEU A 80 6.39 7.95 -10.45
CA LEU A 80 7.29 8.30 -11.52
C LEU A 80 6.84 7.61 -12.81
N VAL A 81 6.77 8.35 -13.90
CA VAL A 81 6.60 7.79 -15.24
C VAL A 81 7.74 8.29 -16.12
N SER A 82 8.59 7.38 -16.59
CA SER A 82 9.73 7.72 -17.45
C SER A 82 9.67 6.96 -18.76
N LYS A 83 10.18 7.54 -19.85
CA LYS A 83 10.35 6.78 -21.09
C LYS A 83 11.55 5.84 -20.97
N ILE A 84 11.35 4.53 -21.14
CA ILE A 84 12.45 3.58 -21.32
C ILE A 84 12.66 3.32 -22.81
N TYR A 85 13.89 3.51 -23.26
CA TYR A 85 14.40 2.95 -24.50
C TYR A 85 14.80 1.50 -24.21
N TYR A 86 13.90 0.53 -24.38
CA TYR A 86 14.20 -0.88 -24.10
C TYR A 86 14.98 -1.50 -25.26
N LEU A 87 16.13 -2.13 -24.95
CA LEU A 87 16.51 -3.37 -25.63
C LEU A 87 15.57 -4.47 -25.11
N TYR A 88 14.92 -5.15 -26.06
CA TYR A 88 13.92 -6.20 -25.91
C TYR A 88 14.22 -7.22 -24.81
N PHE A 89 13.21 -7.60 -24.02
CA PHE A 89 12.99 -9.02 -23.68
C PHE A 89 11.52 -9.25 -23.25
N HIS A 90 10.89 -10.21 -23.92
CA HIS A 90 9.49 -10.65 -23.77
C HIS A 90 9.34 -11.42 -22.43
N TRP A 91 8.14 -11.45 -21.80
CA TRP A 91 7.51 -12.60 -21.09
C TRP A 91 6.33 -12.17 -20.18
N THR A 92 5.53 -13.17 -19.80
CA THR A 92 4.10 -13.23 -19.43
C THR A 92 3.60 -12.45 -18.19
N ILE A 93 2.29 -12.19 -18.22
CA ILE A 93 1.48 -11.20 -17.45
C ILE A 93 1.55 -11.29 -15.91
N ILE A 94 1.99 -12.40 -15.30
CA ILE A 94 2.06 -12.53 -13.83
C ILE A 94 3.45 -12.13 -13.27
N ILE A 95 4.45 -12.02 -14.14
CA ILE A 95 5.86 -11.76 -13.76
C ILE A 95 6.23 -10.27 -13.92
N ARG A 96 5.38 -9.47 -14.59
CA ARG A 96 5.68 -8.10 -14.99
C ARG A 96 5.78 -7.12 -13.81
N PHE A 97 5.08 -7.34 -12.70
CA PHE A 97 5.17 -6.44 -11.53
C PHE A 97 6.44 -6.68 -10.72
N THR A 98 6.84 -7.94 -10.54
CA THR A 98 8.08 -8.29 -9.84
C THR A 98 9.29 -7.81 -10.63
N TYR A 99 9.34 -8.00 -11.96
CA TYR A 99 10.52 -7.65 -12.76
C TYR A 99 10.71 -6.15 -13.06
N VAL A 100 9.64 -5.35 -13.18
CA VAL A 100 9.79 -3.89 -13.35
C VAL A 100 10.36 -3.25 -12.09
N LEU A 101 9.97 -3.75 -10.92
CA LEU A 101 10.49 -3.32 -9.63
C LEU A 101 11.93 -3.83 -9.36
N ILE A 102 12.31 -5.02 -9.86
CA ILE A 102 13.62 -5.64 -9.60
C ILE A 102 14.83 -4.88 -10.20
N LYS A 103 14.68 -4.00 -11.21
CA LYS A 103 15.84 -3.40 -11.89
C LYS A 103 16.33 -2.05 -11.37
N PHE A 104 15.62 -1.38 -10.46
CA PHE A 104 16.02 -0.07 -9.97
C PHE A 104 16.32 -0.11 -8.48
N LYS A 105 17.57 -0.40 -8.09
CA LYS A 105 17.97 -0.19 -6.68
C LYS A 105 18.05 1.30 -6.30
N GLN A 106 18.19 2.16 -7.29
CA GLN A 106 18.26 3.60 -7.12
C GLN A 106 17.82 4.28 -8.42
N ILE A 107 17.11 5.40 -8.32
CA ILE A 107 16.67 6.22 -9.45
C ILE A 107 17.15 7.64 -9.18
N ASP A 108 17.75 8.29 -10.17
CA ASP A 108 18.06 9.72 -10.10
C ASP A 108 17.05 10.51 -10.95
N LEU A 109 16.10 11.16 -10.29
CA LEU A 109 15.09 11.96 -10.98
C LEU A 109 15.69 13.13 -11.78
N SER A 110 16.81 13.69 -11.32
CA SER A 110 17.43 14.84 -11.99
C SER A 110 17.98 14.47 -13.36
N TYR A 111 18.43 13.22 -13.54
CA TYR A 111 18.83 12.69 -14.83
C TYR A 111 17.66 12.70 -15.81
N TYR A 112 16.52 12.12 -15.43
CA TYR A 112 15.37 12.04 -16.33
C TYR A 112 14.73 13.41 -16.63
N ASP A 113 14.80 14.33 -15.68
CA ASP A 113 14.36 15.73 -15.84
C ASP A 113 15.23 16.46 -16.87
N LEU A 114 16.56 16.33 -16.75
CA LEU A 114 17.54 16.92 -17.67
C LEU A 114 17.32 16.48 -19.12
N PHE A 115 16.94 15.22 -19.33
CA PHE A 115 16.66 14.67 -20.66
C PHE A 115 15.19 14.82 -21.12
N GLY A 116 14.35 15.53 -20.36
CA GLY A 116 12.95 15.79 -20.73
C GLY A 116 12.07 14.54 -20.80
N SER A 117 12.51 13.45 -20.17
CA SER A 117 11.82 12.15 -20.18
C SER A 117 11.03 11.89 -18.90
N LEU A 118 11.25 12.73 -17.88
CA LEU A 118 10.58 12.66 -16.59
C LEU A 118 9.13 13.13 -16.68
N LYS A 119 8.22 12.32 -16.15
CA LYS A 119 6.86 12.72 -15.83
C LYS A 119 6.57 12.32 -14.39
N ILE A 120 5.99 13.24 -13.63
CA ILE A 120 5.63 13.08 -12.23
C ILE A 120 4.11 13.10 -12.11
N LEU A 121 3.61 12.14 -11.34
CA LEU A 121 2.23 12.13 -10.90
C LEU A 121 2.18 12.24 -9.38
N LEU A 122 1.40 13.20 -8.90
CA LEU A 122 1.21 13.42 -7.47
C LEU A 122 -0.08 12.75 -7.02
N LEU A 123 0.02 11.95 -5.95
CA LEU A 123 -1.12 11.25 -5.37
C LEU A 123 -1.42 11.83 -3.99
N LYS A 124 -2.69 12.10 -3.69
CA LYS A 124 -3.15 12.75 -2.43
C LYS A 124 -2.50 14.13 -2.17
N SER A 125 -1.86 14.74 -3.16
CA SER A 125 -1.17 16.03 -3.03
C SER A 125 -1.19 16.82 -4.33
N SER A 126 -1.29 18.15 -4.23
CA SER A 126 -1.26 19.08 -5.36
C SER A 126 0.11 19.71 -5.65
N LYS A 127 1.08 19.56 -4.74
CA LYS A 127 2.36 20.27 -4.80
C LYS A 127 3.55 19.37 -4.54
N ILE A 128 4.64 19.64 -5.25
CA ILE A 128 5.94 19.09 -4.91
C ILE A 128 6.50 19.82 -3.68
N ALA A 129 7.28 19.11 -2.86
CA ALA A 129 7.97 19.67 -1.72
C ALA A 129 8.97 20.74 -2.18
N ASN A 130 9.08 21.85 -1.44
CA ASN A 130 9.93 22.99 -1.81
C ASN A 130 11.39 22.62 -2.18
N LYS A 131 11.93 21.55 -1.57
CA LYS A 131 13.29 21.04 -1.85
C LYS A 131 13.47 20.54 -3.30
N GLN A 132 12.36 20.21 -3.97
CA GLN A 132 12.32 19.62 -5.30
C GLN A 132 11.58 20.52 -6.30
N GLU A 133 11.41 21.80 -5.98
CA GLU A 133 10.68 22.78 -6.81
C GLU A 133 11.18 22.81 -8.27
N LYS A 134 12.44 22.43 -8.51
CA LYS A 134 13.02 22.28 -9.86
C LYS A 134 12.24 21.29 -10.74
N LEU A 135 11.68 20.23 -10.15
CA LEU A 135 10.95 19.17 -10.84
C LEU A 135 9.49 19.50 -11.12
N LYS A 136 8.98 20.69 -10.73
CA LYS A 136 7.55 21.04 -10.86
C LYS A 136 7.05 20.98 -12.30
N GLN A 137 7.91 21.29 -13.27
CA GLN A 137 7.56 21.28 -14.69
C GLN A 137 7.32 19.85 -15.20
N ALA A 138 7.87 18.84 -14.52
CA ALA A 138 7.62 17.44 -14.86
C ALA A 138 6.29 16.91 -14.31
N VAL A 139 5.56 17.66 -13.48
CA VAL A 139 4.22 17.24 -12.99
C VAL A 139 3.23 17.27 -14.14
N VAL A 140 2.68 16.10 -14.48
CA VAL A 140 1.71 15.94 -15.58
C VAL A 140 0.31 15.60 -15.10
N GLU A 141 0.18 15.05 -13.90
CA GLU A 141 -1.10 14.60 -13.35
C GLU A 141 -1.12 14.71 -11.83
N ILE A 142 -2.27 15.10 -11.29
CA ILE A 142 -2.57 15.13 -9.87
C ILE A 142 -3.79 14.26 -9.63
N PHE A 143 -3.64 13.25 -8.79
CA PHE A 143 -4.69 12.31 -8.48
C PHE A 143 -5.10 12.39 -7.01
N HIS A 144 -6.40 12.57 -6.78
CA HIS A 144 -7.05 12.58 -5.48
C HIS A 144 -6.55 13.68 -4.52
N CYS A 145 -6.33 14.91 -5.01
CA CYS A 145 -6.01 16.06 -4.16
C CYS A 145 -7.26 16.65 -3.48
N ARG A 146 -7.09 17.41 -2.39
CA ARG A 146 -8.23 18.09 -1.74
C ARG A 146 -8.72 19.25 -2.61
N LYS A 147 -10.00 19.59 -2.52
CA LYS A 147 -10.54 20.77 -3.21
C LYS A 147 -9.99 22.05 -2.59
N GLY A 148 -9.83 23.06 -3.45
CA GLY A 148 -9.28 24.35 -3.06
C GLY A 148 -7.76 24.35 -2.91
N GLU A 149 -7.11 23.19 -3.08
CA GLU A 149 -5.65 23.18 -3.23
C GLU A 149 -5.23 23.86 -4.53
N THR A 150 -4.20 24.69 -4.45
CA THR A 150 -3.66 25.38 -5.62
C THR A 150 -2.97 24.37 -6.53
N ILE A 151 -3.45 24.26 -7.76
CA ILE A 151 -2.94 23.37 -8.78
C ILE A 151 -1.97 24.11 -9.71
N TYR A 152 -0.95 23.41 -10.20
CA TYR A 152 -0.08 23.95 -11.23
C TYR A 152 -0.86 24.20 -12.54
N PRO A 153 -0.80 25.40 -13.14
CA PRO A 153 -1.63 25.75 -14.32
C PRO A 153 -1.45 24.85 -15.55
N TRP A 154 -0.30 24.19 -15.69
CA TRP A 154 0.00 23.31 -16.82
C TRP A 154 -0.54 21.87 -16.65
N VAL A 155 -0.95 21.48 -15.44
CA VAL A 155 -1.46 20.13 -15.16
C VAL A 155 -2.90 20.01 -15.64
N LYS A 156 -3.11 19.25 -16.71
CA LYS A 156 -4.44 19.07 -17.32
C LYS A 156 -5.27 17.98 -16.64
N ASN A 157 -4.62 16.94 -16.14
CA ASN A 157 -5.29 15.81 -15.51
C ASN A 157 -5.30 16.00 -13.99
N VAL A 158 -6.45 16.40 -13.45
CA VAL A 158 -6.65 16.60 -12.02
C VAL A 158 -7.88 15.82 -11.58
N THR A 159 -7.70 14.90 -10.63
CA THR A 159 -8.81 14.23 -9.95
C THR A 159 -8.88 14.72 -8.51
N THR A 160 -10.02 15.23 -8.07
CA THR A 160 -10.22 15.66 -6.68
C THR A 160 -10.72 14.51 -5.81
N GLY A 161 -10.35 14.51 -4.52
CA GLY A 161 -10.68 13.46 -3.55
C GLY A 161 -11.87 13.75 -2.64
N GLU A 162 -12.80 14.62 -3.04
CA GLU A 162 -13.90 15.07 -2.15
C GLU A 162 -14.93 14.00 -1.77
N GLU A 163 -14.99 12.89 -2.52
CA GLU A 163 -16.15 11.99 -2.45
C GLU A 163 -15.85 10.60 -1.86
N SER A 164 -14.60 10.25 -1.57
CA SER A 164 -14.26 8.91 -1.06
C SER A 164 -12.80 8.81 -0.66
N SER A 165 -12.37 7.68 -0.11
CA SER A 165 -10.95 7.39 0.05
C SER A 165 -10.24 7.27 -1.32
N CYS A 166 -8.92 7.49 -1.35
CA CYS A 166 -8.16 7.35 -2.61
C CYS A 166 -8.16 5.91 -3.13
N CYS A 167 -8.12 4.93 -2.22
CA CYS A 167 -8.25 3.51 -2.58
C CYS A 167 -9.62 3.19 -3.18
N THR A 168 -10.69 3.87 -2.77
CA THR A 168 -12.03 3.74 -3.36
C THR A 168 -12.02 4.21 -4.81
N ALA A 169 -11.49 5.42 -5.09
CA ALA A 169 -11.41 5.95 -6.44
C ALA A 169 -10.55 5.08 -7.39
N ILE A 170 -9.48 4.47 -6.87
CA ILE A 170 -8.64 3.54 -7.65
C ILE A 170 -9.38 2.22 -7.92
N ALA A 171 -10.10 1.69 -6.93
CA ALA A 171 -10.90 0.49 -7.11
C ALA A 171 -12.01 0.70 -8.15
N GLU A 172 -12.68 1.85 -8.17
CA GLU A 172 -13.69 2.19 -9.20
C GLU A 172 -13.09 2.19 -10.62
N LYS A 173 -11.85 2.67 -10.78
CA LYS A 173 -11.13 2.55 -12.05
C LYS A 173 -10.92 1.09 -12.44
N PHE A 174 -10.50 0.23 -11.52
CA PHE A 174 -10.36 -1.19 -11.81
C PHE A 174 -11.69 -1.87 -12.14
N VAL A 175 -12.77 -1.57 -11.40
CA VAL A 175 -14.12 -2.06 -11.71
C VAL A 175 -14.52 -1.73 -13.15
N THR A 176 -14.13 -0.54 -13.63
CA THR A 176 -14.48 -0.06 -14.98
C THR A 176 -13.60 -0.65 -16.08
N TYR A 177 -12.28 -0.70 -15.86
CA TYR A 177 -11.32 -0.97 -16.95
C TYR A 177 -10.67 -2.36 -16.90
N SER A 178 -10.57 -2.97 -15.72
CA SER A 178 -9.88 -4.25 -15.52
C SER A 178 -10.39 -4.97 -14.25
N PRO A 179 -11.68 -5.34 -14.18
CA PRO A 179 -12.30 -5.88 -12.97
C PRO A 179 -11.69 -7.21 -12.52
N GLU A 180 -11.11 -7.97 -13.45
CA GLU A 180 -10.40 -9.22 -13.18
C GLU A 180 -9.23 -9.04 -12.20
N ILE A 181 -8.63 -7.84 -12.13
CA ILE A 181 -7.56 -7.52 -11.18
C ILE A 181 -8.07 -7.59 -9.73
N LEU A 182 -9.33 -7.23 -9.48
CA LEU A 182 -9.95 -7.26 -8.15
C LEU A 182 -10.38 -8.67 -7.72
N THR A 183 -10.24 -9.68 -8.58
CA THR A 183 -10.36 -11.08 -8.17
C THR A 183 -9.15 -11.52 -7.33
N SER A 184 -8.01 -10.84 -7.47
CA SER A 184 -6.82 -11.07 -6.67
C SER A 184 -7.06 -10.66 -5.22
N LYS A 185 -7.04 -11.65 -4.31
CA LYS A 185 -7.15 -11.41 -2.87
C LYS A 185 -6.10 -10.41 -2.36
N SER A 186 -4.88 -10.43 -2.89
CA SER A 186 -3.83 -9.51 -2.46
C SER A 186 -4.14 -8.07 -2.83
N PHE A 187 -4.57 -7.81 -4.07
CA PHE A 187 -4.89 -6.46 -4.52
C PHE A 187 -6.13 -5.91 -3.83
N SER A 188 -7.17 -6.75 -3.67
CA SER A 188 -8.35 -6.36 -2.93
C SER A 188 -8.06 -6.12 -1.46
N LYS A 189 -7.18 -6.92 -0.82
CA LYS A 189 -6.75 -6.70 0.57
C LYS A 189 -6.03 -5.36 0.71
N LEU A 190 -5.13 -5.03 -0.20
CA LEU A 190 -4.36 -3.78 -0.18
C LEU A 190 -5.27 -2.56 -0.31
N LEU A 191 -6.18 -2.56 -1.30
CA LEU A 191 -7.16 -1.48 -1.49
C LEU A 191 -8.13 -1.40 -0.31
N LEU A 192 -8.69 -2.52 0.13
CA LEU A 192 -9.63 -2.58 1.24
C LEU A 192 -9.01 -2.07 2.54
N ALA A 193 -7.77 -2.47 2.85
CA ALA A 193 -7.07 -1.97 4.03
C ALA A 193 -6.93 -0.44 4.01
N GLY A 194 -6.61 0.14 2.85
CA GLY A 194 -6.57 1.60 2.68
C GLY A 194 -7.92 2.26 2.93
N ILE A 195 -9.01 1.74 2.35
CA ILE A 195 -10.37 2.26 2.57
C ILE A 195 -10.75 2.19 4.05
N LEU A 196 -10.55 1.04 4.69
CA LEU A 196 -10.92 0.85 6.09
C LEU A 196 -10.12 1.77 7.02
N LEU A 197 -8.85 2.02 6.74
CA LEU A 197 -8.05 2.95 7.53
C LEU A 197 -8.48 4.40 7.32
N ASP A 198 -8.67 4.82 6.07
CA ASP A 198 -9.08 6.18 5.72
C ASP A 198 -10.49 6.53 6.25
N THR A 199 -11.37 5.53 6.41
CA THR A 199 -12.77 5.71 6.84
C THR A 199 -13.07 5.29 8.27
N ALA A 200 -12.04 5.01 9.08
CA ALA A 200 -12.18 4.46 10.43
C ALA A 200 -13.13 3.25 10.49
N ASN A 201 -12.94 2.31 9.56
CA ASN A 201 -13.77 1.12 9.36
C ASN A 201 -15.22 1.47 9.00
N LEU A 202 -15.40 2.39 8.03
CA LEU A 202 -16.68 2.92 7.57
C LEU A 202 -17.52 3.65 8.64
N ARG A 203 -16.86 4.14 9.69
CA ARG A 203 -17.51 4.87 10.80
C ARG A 203 -17.25 6.37 10.75
N ASP A 204 -16.30 6.81 9.93
CA ASP A 204 -16.04 8.24 9.75
C ASP A 204 -17.29 8.94 9.16
N PRO A 205 -17.72 10.09 9.70
CA PRO A 205 -18.87 10.84 9.16
C PRO A 205 -18.70 11.27 7.69
N HIS A 206 -17.46 11.40 7.21
CA HIS A 206 -17.13 11.72 5.83
C HIS A 206 -17.08 10.48 4.92
N CYS A 207 -17.24 9.27 5.47
CA CYS A 207 -17.35 8.04 4.69
C CYS A 207 -18.57 8.08 3.77
N THR A 208 -18.36 7.87 2.48
CA THR A 208 -19.45 8.00 1.50
C THR A 208 -20.09 6.65 1.16
N SER A 209 -21.19 6.70 0.41
CA SER A 209 -21.82 5.49 -0.14
C SER A 209 -20.89 4.72 -1.08
N LYS A 210 -19.99 5.42 -1.80
CA LYS A 210 -18.97 4.80 -2.66
C LYS A 210 -17.99 3.95 -1.86
N ASP A 211 -17.49 4.47 -0.73
CA ASP A 211 -16.60 3.70 0.15
C ASP A 211 -17.25 2.40 0.64
N LYS A 212 -18.54 2.47 1.04
CA LYS A 212 -19.31 1.31 1.50
C LYS A 212 -19.54 0.30 0.38
N TYR A 213 -19.90 0.77 -0.81
CA TYR A 213 -20.11 -0.07 -1.99
C TYR A 213 -18.81 -0.76 -2.43
N VAL A 214 -17.72 -0.03 -2.60
CA VAL A 214 -16.43 -0.62 -2.98
C VAL A 214 -15.91 -1.57 -1.90
N THR A 215 -16.12 -1.28 -0.62
CA THR A 215 -15.77 -2.20 0.45
C THR A 215 -16.47 -3.55 0.31
N SER A 216 -17.75 -3.58 -0.09
CA SER A 216 -18.46 -4.84 -0.31
C SER A 216 -17.91 -5.61 -1.51
N LEU A 217 -17.49 -4.91 -2.58
CA LEU A 217 -16.83 -5.53 -3.73
C LEU A 217 -15.46 -6.14 -3.38
N LEU A 218 -14.68 -5.47 -2.52
CA LEU A 218 -13.32 -5.88 -2.15
C LEU A 218 -13.27 -6.86 -0.97
N ILE A 219 -14.43 -7.32 -0.47
CA ILE A 219 -14.51 -8.17 0.73
C ILE A 219 -13.71 -9.47 0.62
N ASN A 220 -13.49 -9.97 -0.60
CA ASN A 220 -12.64 -11.14 -0.85
C ASN A 220 -11.20 -10.95 -0.33
N GLY A 221 -10.72 -9.71 -0.27
CA GLY A 221 -9.41 -9.33 0.25
C GLY A 221 -9.29 -9.44 1.77
N ALA A 222 -10.39 -9.23 2.51
CA ALA A 222 -10.42 -9.45 3.94
C ALA A 222 -10.35 -10.94 4.31
N GLY A 223 -10.62 -11.85 3.36
CA GLY A 223 -10.62 -13.28 3.62
C GLY A 223 -11.53 -13.62 4.80
N ARG A 224 -11.01 -14.42 5.74
CA ARG A 224 -11.76 -14.85 6.93
C ARG A 224 -11.80 -13.79 8.04
N TYR A 225 -11.05 -12.70 7.94
CA TYR A 225 -11.01 -11.66 8.97
C TYR A 225 -12.27 -10.77 8.96
N GLY A 226 -12.92 -10.67 7.79
CA GLY A 226 -13.91 -9.62 7.53
C GLY A 226 -13.29 -8.21 7.67
N CYS A 227 -14.10 -7.17 7.43
CA CYS A 227 -13.62 -5.78 7.52
C CYS A 227 -13.11 -5.44 8.92
N ASN A 228 -13.84 -5.84 9.97
CA ASN A 228 -13.46 -5.55 11.35
C ASN A 228 -12.12 -6.17 11.73
N GLY A 229 -11.89 -7.44 11.38
CA GLY A 229 -10.63 -8.12 11.68
C GLY A 229 -9.46 -7.55 10.90
N LEU A 230 -9.65 -7.27 9.60
CA LEU A 230 -8.62 -6.64 8.77
C LEU A 230 -8.25 -5.25 9.30
N TYR A 231 -9.25 -4.41 9.62
CA TYR A 231 -9.03 -3.09 10.21
C TYR A 231 -8.29 -3.17 11.54
N GLN A 232 -8.64 -4.13 12.41
CA GLN A 232 -7.93 -4.34 13.67
C GLN A 232 -6.48 -4.76 13.47
N LEU A 233 -6.19 -5.65 12.51
CA LEU A 233 -4.82 -6.04 12.18
C LEU A 233 -4.01 -4.83 11.69
N CYS A 234 -4.61 -3.99 10.84
CA CYS A 234 -3.94 -2.78 10.34
C CYS A 234 -3.78 -1.67 11.39
N THR A 235 -4.64 -1.59 12.41
CA THR A 235 -4.60 -0.50 13.42
C THR A 235 -3.92 -0.90 14.73
N LYS A 236 -4.01 -2.18 15.12
CA LYS A 236 -3.52 -2.69 16.42
C LYS A 236 -2.25 -3.52 16.29
N CYS A 237 -1.66 -3.67 15.10
CA CYS A 237 -0.31 -4.22 14.97
C CYS A 237 0.72 -3.26 15.57
N THR A 238 0.77 -3.21 16.90
CA THR A 238 1.77 -2.46 17.68
C THR A 238 3.00 -3.31 17.96
N THR A 239 2.93 -4.63 17.72
CA THR A 239 4.04 -5.56 17.96
C THR A 239 4.19 -6.56 16.82
N TYR A 240 5.43 -6.92 16.53
CA TYR A 240 5.81 -7.95 15.55
C TYR A 240 5.08 -9.30 15.79
N LEU A 241 4.74 -9.60 17.05
CA LEU A 241 4.08 -10.85 17.46
C LEU A 241 2.63 -10.96 16.95
N HIS A 242 1.83 -9.89 17.05
CA HIS A 242 0.45 -9.88 16.53
C HIS A 242 0.41 -10.03 15.01
N CYS A 243 1.33 -9.37 14.32
CA CYS A 243 1.45 -9.45 12.87
C CYS A 243 1.92 -10.86 12.41
N LYS A 244 2.86 -11.50 13.12
CA LYS A 244 3.30 -12.87 12.81
C LYS A 244 2.19 -13.90 13.04
N LEU A 245 1.41 -13.74 14.11
CA LEU A 245 0.22 -14.55 14.37
C LEU A 245 -0.86 -14.35 13.29
N GLY A 246 -1.07 -13.12 12.81
CA GLY A 246 -1.97 -12.86 11.68
C GLY A 246 -1.57 -13.61 10.41
N ILE A 247 -0.28 -13.54 10.01
CA ILE A 247 0.24 -14.29 8.85
C ILE A 247 0.12 -15.80 9.08
N TYR A 248 0.38 -16.28 10.30
CA TYR A 248 0.27 -17.68 10.66
C TYR A 248 -1.18 -18.19 10.58
N CYS A 249 -2.15 -17.45 11.13
CA CYS A 249 -3.57 -17.76 11.00
C CYS A 249 -4.00 -17.89 9.53
N GLU A 250 -3.52 -17.01 8.64
CA GLU A 250 -3.83 -17.10 7.20
C GLU A 250 -3.27 -18.36 6.54
N ARG A 251 -2.08 -18.81 6.96
CA ARG A 251 -1.38 -19.97 6.40
C ARG A 251 -1.89 -21.29 6.96
N THR A 252 -2.07 -21.39 8.27
CA THR A 252 -2.45 -22.63 8.96
C THR A 252 -3.89 -23.03 8.62
N LEU A 253 -4.80 -22.06 8.45
CA LEU A 253 -6.19 -22.31 8.05
C LEU A 253 -6.37 -22.75 6.58
N LYS A 254 -5.37 -22.54 5.71
CA LYS A 254 -5.36 -23.14 4.35
C LYS A 254 -5.01 -24.63 4.37
N SER A 255 -4.33 -25.10 5.42
CA SER A 255 -3.80 -26.47 5.48
C SER A 255 -4.70 -27.49 6.17
N GLY A 256 -5.78 -27.04 6.82
CA GLY A 256 -6.70 -27.92 7.55
C GLY A 256 -6.08 -28.70 8.71
N LYS A 257 -4.84 -28.40 9.11
CA LYS A 257 -4.13 -29.09 10.19
C LYS A 257 -4.24 -28.32 11.51
N ASP A 258 -4.62 -29.07 12.53
CA ASP A 258 -5.27 -28.66 13.77
C ASP A 258 -4.52 -27.71 14.72
N LYS A 259 -5.32 -27.18 15.66
CA LYS A 259 -5.07 -26.30 16.82
C LYS A 259 -3.78 -26.60 17.64
N VAL A 260 -3.18 -27.77 17.49
CA VAL A 260 -1.99 -28.24 18.22
C VAL A 260 -0.72 -27.45 17.84
N PHE A 261 -0.62 -26.98 16.60
CA PHE A 261 0.56 -26.28 16.12
C PHE A 261 0.71 -24.84 16.66
N ILE A 262 -0.41 -24.16 16.93
CA ILE A 262 -0.42 -22.81 17.52
C ILE A 262 0.20 -22.85 18.92
N PHE A 263 -0.11 -23.89 19.72
CA PHE A 263 0.42 -24.06 21.07
C PHE A 263 1.93 -24.31 21.09
N THR A 264 2.44 -25.05 20.09
CA THR A 264 3.87 -25.40 20.00
C THR A 264 4.72 -24.18 19.64
N TYR A 265 4.25 -23.34 18.71
CA TYR A 265 4.96 -22.11 18.31
C TYR A 265 5.04 -21.06 19.44
N LEU A 266 4.01 -21.00 20.28
CA LEU A 266 4.01 -20.16 21.48
C LEU A 266 4.97 -20.68 22.56
N CYS A 267 5.13 -22.00 22.67
CA CYS A 267 6.08 -22.62 23.61
C CYS A 267 7.55 -22.44 23.22
N GLU A 268 7.91 -22.53 21.93
CA GLU A 268 9.29 -22.31 21.48
C GLU A 268 9.75 -20.87 21.69
N PHE A 269 8.85 -19.89 21.53
CA PHE A 269 9.18 -18.48 21.76
C PHE A 269 9.39 -18.14 23.25
N ASN A 270 8.76 -18.91 24.14
CA ASN A 270 8.85 -18.74 25.60
C ASN A 270 10.24 -19.11 26.16
N LYS A 271 11.06 -19.86 25.41
CA LYS A 271 12.44 -20.18 25.82
C LYS A 271 13.43 -19.01 25.72
N SER A 272 13.07 -17.89 25.06
CA SER A 272 13.97 -16.75 24.87
C SER A 272 13.73 -15.55 25.81
N TYR A 273 12.63 -15.46 26.55
CA TYR A 273 12.31 -14.24 27.31
C TYR A 273 11.66 -14.54 28.68
N HIS A 274 12.39 -14.24 29.76
CA HIS A 274 12.06 -14.60 31.16
C HIS A 274 11.34 -13.51 31.98
N SER A 275 10.46 -12.70 31.38
CA SER A 275 9.78 -11.61 32.11
C SER A 275 8.28 -11.86 32.35
N LEU A 276 7.84 -11.72 33.61
CA LEU A 276 6.45 -11.87 34.06
C LEU A 276 5.45 -10.91 33.38
N THR A 277 5.90 -9.75 32.87
CA THR A 277 5.03 -8.84 32.11
C THR A 277 4.65 -9.41 30.73
N TYR A 278 5.51 -10.20 30.11
CA TYR A 278 5.23 -10.83 28.82
C TYR A 278 4.21 -11.96 28.93
N MET A 279 4.15 -12.66 30.06
CA MET A 279 3.13 -13.70 30.33
C MET A 279 1.70 -13.15 30.26
N TRP A 280 1.47 -11.92 30.77
CA TRP A 280 0.17 -11.26 30.66
C TRP A 280 -0.19 -10.88 29.22
N TYR A 281 0.77 -10.39 28.44
CA TYR A 281 0.56 -10.10 27.01
C TYR A 281 0.29 -11.36 26.19
N ILE A 282 0.93 -12.47 26.53
CA ILE A 282 0.71 -13.77 25.90
C ILE A 282 -0.69 -14.29 26.24
N LEU A 283 -1.08 -14.28 27.51
CA LEU A 283 -2.43 -14.70 27.93
C LEU A 283 -3.53 -13.83 27.31
N TYR A 284 -3.31 -12.51 27.21
CA TYR A 284 -4.24 -11.60 26.55
C TYR A 284 -4.32 -11.83 25.03
N SER A 285 -3.20 -12.13 24.38
CA SER A 285 -3.15 -12.46 22.96
C SER A 285 -3.76 -13.84 22.68
N LEU A 286 -3.54 -14.82 23.56
CA LEU A 286 -4.17 -16.14 23.53
C LEU A 286 -5.69 -16.01 23.68
N TRP A 287 -6.13 -15.17 24.61
CA TRP A 287 -7.55 -14.90 24.86
C TRP A 287 -8.21 -14.20 23.67
N MET A 288 -7.54 -13.24 23.02
CA MET A 288 -8.01 -12.63 21.77
C MET A 288 -8.15 -13.65 20.63
N VAL A 289 -7.14 -14.52 20.45
CA VAL A 289 -7.15 -15.55 19.39
C VAL A 289 -8.24 -16.59 19.66
N LEU A 290 -8.40 -17.04 20.92
CA LEU A 290 -9.46 -17.95 21.31
C LEU A 290 -10.85 -17.34 21.08
N ARG A 291 -11.04 -16.04 21.38
CA ARG A 291 -12.30 -15.32 21.08
C ARG A 291 -12.58 -15.21 19.58
N LEU A 292 -11.55 -14.97 18.76
CA LEU A 292 -11.68 -14.92 17.31
C LEU A 292 -12.00 -16.31 16.71
N CYS A 293 -11.54 -17.39 17.35
CA CYS A 293 -11.84 -18.76 16.94
C CYS A 293 -13.20 -19.28 17.43
N THR A 294 -13.80 -18.71 18.48
CA THR A 294 -15.14 -19.11 18.98
C THR A 294 -16.32 -18.43 18.28
N PHE A 295 -16.06 -17.54 17.32
CA PHE A 295 -17.07 -16.84 16.52
C PHE A 295 -17.14 -17.29 15.05
N ILE A 296 -16.50 -18.42 14.73
CA ILE A 296 -16.70 -19.20 13.49
C ILE A 296 -17.58 -20.38 13.83
#